data_AF-A0A3B9SXG4-F1
#
_entry.id   AF-A0A3B9SXG4-F1
#
_cell.length_a   1.000
_cell.length_b   1.000
_cell.length_c   1.000
_cell.angle_alpha   90.00
_cell.angle_beta   90.00
_cell.angle_gamma   90.00
#
_symmetry.space_group_name_H-M   'P 1'
#
loop_
_entity.id
_entity.type
_entity.pdbx_description
1 polymer ?
#
loop_
_entity_poly.entity_id
_entity_poly.type
_entity_poly.pdbx_seq_one_letter_code
_entity_poly.pdbx_strand_id
1 'polypeptide(L)'
;MKLLGIDTSNYTTSCAWLDTETDQLFQRKQLLPVPEGHAGLRQSDAVFHHTRQLPALMEQLAEDVGGALHPDAIGVSTAPRSAPDSYMPCFLAGHGTARILAASMGVPLFETSHQMGHILAALYSAGCLSWLMPDAPPFLAFHVSGGTTDCVRCIPDETQILRIEPVSESLDLKAGQAVDRVGLMLGLQFPCGQALEQLAMQSGSTAHMPVKLKDGCCSLSGLQNQCEQMLHKQIPHADIAAYCLNSIAAVLKKMTLYAAKQFGNPAVIYAGGVLSDRLIQNQLAKLPLKTAFAEPAFSCDNAAGIAVYAAQRKEQLCRS
;
A
#
# COMPACT_ATOMS: atom_id res chain seq x y z
N MET A 1 5.08 6.44 24.27
CA MET A 1 4.25 5.21 24.13
C MET A 1 4.96 4.24 23.19
N LYS A 2 4.87 2.95 23.48
CA LYS A 2 5.46 1.84 22.72
C LYS A 2 4.35 0.95 22.15
N LEU A 3 4.29 0.79 20.83
CA LEU A 3 3.16 0.16 20.14
C LEU A 3 3.65 -1.01 19.28
N LEU A 4 2.97 -2.13 19.40
CA LEU A 4 3.20 -3.30 18.53
C LEU A 4 2.12 -3.36 17.45
N GLY A 5 2.51 -3.42 16.19
CA GLY A 5 1.65 -3.71 15.05
C GLY A 5 1.89 -5.12 14.52
N ILE A 6 0.82 -5.83 14.17
CA ILE A 6 0.89 -7.15 13.52
C ILE A 6 0.03 -7.12 12.25
N ASP A 7 0.59 -7.56 11.13
CA ASP A 7 -0.15 -7.74 9.88
C ASP A 7 0.25 -9.06 9.20
N THR A 8 -0.73 -9.96 9.05
CA THR A 8 -0.60 -11.26 8.36
C THR A 8 -1.54 -11.35 7.17
N SER A 9 -1.57 -10.28 6.38
CA SER A 9 -2.32 -10.17 5.14
C SER A 9 -1.59 -10.83 3.97
N ASN A 10 -2.40 -11.32 3.02
CA ASN A 10 -1.98 -11.67 1.67
C ASN A 10 -0.74 -12.60 1.61
N TYR A 11 0.41 -12.08 1.16
CA TYR A 11 1.65 -12.84 0.96
C TYR A 11 2.78 -12.41 1.89
N THR A 12 2.51 -11.62 2.92
CA THR A 12 3.56 -11.08 3.80
C THR A 12 3.21 -11.27 5.26
N THR A 13 4.05 -11.97 6.00
CA THR A 13 4.02 -11.94 7.47
C THR A 13 4.80 -10.73 7.93
N SER A 14 4.22 -9.87 8.77
CA SER A 14 4.94 -8.70 9.27
C SER A 14 4.55 -8.29 10.69
N CYS A 15 5.51 -7.68 11.37
CA CYS A 15 5.34 -7.03 12.67
C CYS A 15 6.14 -5.72 12.70
N ALA A 16 5.68 -4.77 13.49
CA ALA A 16 6.34 -3.48 13.63
C ALA A 16 6.25 -2.96 15.07
N TRP A 17 7.26 -2.22 15.47
CA TRP A 17 7.35 -1.54 16.75
C TRP A 17 7.49 -0.05 16.53
N LEU A 18 6.60 0.73 17.12
CA LEU A 18 6.66 2.19 17.10
C LEU A 18 6.87 2.72 18.52
N ASP A 19 7.92 3.51 18.71
CA ASP A 19 8.14 4.30 19.91
C ASP A 19 7.84 5.77 19.61
N THR A 20 6.74 6.28 20.16
CA THR A 20 6.26 7.66 19.88
C THR A 20 7.06 8.74 20.61
N GLU A 21 7.91 8.39 21.57
CA GLU A 21 8.75 9.36 22.28
C GLU A 21 10.02 9.66 21.49
N THR A 22 10.56 8.64 20.83
CA THR A 22 11.75 8.75 19.98
C THR A 22 11.42 8.88 18.48
N ASP A 23 10.15 8.71 18.11
CA ASP A 23 9.66 8.59 16.73
C ASP A 23 10.37 7.48 15.92
N GLN A 24 10.84 6.44 16.62
CA GLN A 24 11.52 5.30 16.00
C GLN A 24 10.53 4.22 15.63
N LEU A 25 10.60 3.77 14.37
CA LEU A 25 9.85 2.63 13.86
C LEU A 25 10.78 1.51 13.41
N PHE A 26 10.64 0.36 14.03
CA PHE A 26 11.28 -0.89 13.63
C PHE A 26 10.24 -1.78 12.97
N GLN A 27 10.61 -2.46 11.88
CA GLN A 27 9.70 -3.40 11.23
C GLN A 27 10.45 -4.62 10.71
N ARG A 28 9.75 -5.75 10.76
CA ARG A 28 10.19 -7.03 10.19
C ARG A 28 9.09 -7.58 9.31
N LYS A 29 9.47 -8.05 8.13
CA LYS A 29 8.54 -8.64 7.18
C LYS A 29 9.20 -9.77 6.40
N GLN A 30 8.43 -10.80 6.10
CA GLN A 30 8.86 -11.95 5.32
C GLN A 30 7.76 -12.34 4.35
N LEU A 31 8.14 -12.51 3.09
CA LEU A 31 7.24 -13.05 2.07
C LEU A 31 6.95 -14.53 2.34
N LEU A 32 5.71 -14.93 2.08
CA LEU A 32 5.33 -16.33 2.12
C LEU A 32 6.00 -17.09 0.97
N PRO A 33 6.47 -18.33 1.21
CA PRO A 33 7.05 -19.13 0.14
C PRO A 33 5.94 -19.52 -0.83
N VAL A 34 6.06 -19.06 -2.08
CA VAL A 34 5.19 -19.48 -3.19
C VAL A 34 5.95 -20.53 -4.00
N PRO A 35 5.41 -21.74 -4.20
CA PRO A 35 6.07 -22.76 -5.03
C PRO A 35 6.37 -22.24 -6.43
N GLU A 36 7.55 -22.59 -6.95
CA GLU A 36 7.96 -22.21 -8.29
C GLU A 36 6.91 -22.67 -9.33
N GLY A 37 6.60 -21.79 -10.28
CA GLY A 37 5.59 -22.04 -11.33
C GLY A 37 4.12 -21.88 -10.90
N HIS A 38 3.81 -21.50 -9.66
CA HIS A 38 2.43 -21.24 -9.21
C HIS A 38 2.12 -19.74 -9.12
N ALA A 39 0.90 -19.36 -9.52
CA ALA A 39 0.39 -18.00 -9.37
C ALA A 39 -0.55 -17.92 -8.16
N GLY A 40 0.03 -17.81 -6.96
CA GLY A 40 -0.70 -17.58 -5.71
C GLY A 40 -0.63 -18.72 -4.71
N LEU A 41 -1.22 -18.49 -3.54
CA LEU A 41 -1.14 -19.37 -2.38
C LEU A 41 -2.55 -19.70 -1.88
N ARG A 42 -2.82 -20.98 -1.57
CA ARG A 42 -4.09 -21.37 -0.95
C ARG A 42 -4.18 -20.71 0.43
N GLN A 43 -5.37 -20.28 0.82
CA GLN A 43 -5.56 -19.56 2.09
C GLN A 43 -5.11 -20.38 3.31
N SER A 44 -5.28 -21.71 3.28
CA SER A 44 -4.78 -22.62 4.32
C SER A 44 -3.25 -22.63 4.43
N ASP A 45 -2.56 -22.59 3.28
CA ASP A 45 -1.10 -22.56 3.25
C ASP A 45 -0.60 -21.19 3.75
N ALA A 46 -1.31 -20.11 3.41
CA ALA A 46 -1.02 -18.79 3.95
C ALA A 46 -1.08 -18.76 5.48
N VAL A 47 -2.16 -19.28 6.07
CA VAL A 47 -2.31 -19.41 7.53
C VAL A 47 -1.16 -20.21 8.14
N PHE A 48 -0.81 -21.34 7.53
CA PHE A 48 0.29 -22.19 8.01
C PHE A 48 1.62 -21.42 8.00
N HIS A 49 1.94 -20.73 6.91
CA HIS A 49 3.19 -20.00 6.81
C HIS A 49 3.24 -18.79 7.74
N HIS A 50 2.16 -18.02 7.88
CA HIS A 50 2.10 -16.93 8.85
C HIS A 50 2.31 -17.44 10.29
N THR A 51 1.65 -18.54 10.65
CA THR A 51 1.82 -19.18 11.97
C THR A 51 3.26 -19.59 12.24
N ARG A 52 3.99 -20.04 11.21
CA ARG A 52 5.41 -20.42 11.34
C ARG A 52 6.37 -19.25 11.35
N GLN A 53 6.11 -18.21 10.55
CA GLN A 53 7.04 -17.09 10.37
C GLN A 53 6.90 -16.04 11.48
N LEU A 54 5.68 -15.77 11.96
CA LEU A 54 5.41 -14.66 12.87
C LEU A 54 6.22 -14.73 14.17
N PRO A 55 6.37 -15.88 14.86
CA PRO A 55 7.19 -15.96 16.08
C PRO A 55 8.64 -15.54 15.84
N ALA A 56 9.27 -16.06 14.79
CA ALA A 56 10.66 -15.74 14.46
C ALA A 56 10.83 -14.25 14.09
N LEU A 57 9.86 -13.65 13.39
CA LEU A 57 9.90 -12.21 13.10
C LEU A 57 9.73 -11.36 14.36
N MET A 58 8.92 -11.80 15.32
CA MET A 58 8.77 -11.11 16.61
C MET A 58 10.03 -11.21 17.47
N GLU A 59 10.74 -12.35 17.45
CA GLU A 59 12.05 -12.50 18.10
C GLU A 59 13.08 -11.55 17.48
N GLN A 60 13.16 -11.48 16.15
CA GLN A 60 14.04 -10.54 15.46
C GLN A 60 13.67 -9.07 15.74
N LEU A 61 12.38 -8.75 15.81
CA LEU A 61 11.92 -7.41 16.18
C LEU A 61 12.31 -7.07 17.62
N ALA A 62 12.27 -8.04 18.54
CA ALA A 62 12.73 -7.87 19.92
C ALA A 62 14.24 -7.53 19.96
N GLU A 63 15.05 -8.21 19.15
CA GLU A 63 16.47 -7.91 19.01
C GLU A 63 16.70 -6.48 18.49
N ASP A 64 15.95 -6.03 17.49
CA ASP A 64 16.07 -4.68 16.92
C ASP A 64 15.80 -3.57 17.95
N VAL A 65 14.81 -3.78 18.82
CA VAL A 65 14.44 -2.81 19.85
C VAL A 65 15.32 -2.93 21.11
N GLY A 66 16.27 -3.88 21.11
CA GLY A 66 17.23 -4.08 22.20
C GLY A 66 16.70 -4.89 23.38
N GLY A 67 15.65 -5.71 23.20
CA GLY A 67 15.14 -6.59 24.25
C GLY A 67 13.67 -7.00 24.12
N ALA A 68 13.09 -7.45 25.23
CA ALA A 68 11.72 -7.93 25.26
C ALA A 68 10.69 -6.86 24.84
N LEU A 69 9.70 -7.29 24.05
CA LEU A 69 8.60 -6.44 23.58
C LEU A 69 7.59 -6.23 24.72
N HIS A 70 7.54 -5.03 25.27
CA HIS A 70 6.57 -4.59 26.29
C HIS A 70 5.72 -3.42 25.77
N PRO A 71 4.71 -3.67 24.91
CA PRO A 71 3.92 -2.61 24.30
C PRO A 71 2.89 -2.03 25.28
N ASP A 72 2.58 -0.74 25.15
CA ASP A 72 1.47 -0.06 25.83
C ASP A 72 0.10 -0.36 25.19
N ALA A 73 0.11 -0.81 23.93
CA ALA A 73 -1.04 -1.33 23.18
C ALA A 73 -0.58 -2.11 21.94
N ILE A 74 -1.48 -2.99 21.46
CA ILE A 74 -1.25 -3.83 20.28
C ILE A 74 -2.29 -3.50 19.22
N GLY A 75 -1.84 -3.28 17.98
CA GLY A 75 -2.67 -3.19 16.78
C GLY A 75 -2.57 -4.46 15.96
N VAL A 76 -3.68 -4.89 15.35
CA VAL A 76 -3.69 -6.04 14.43
C VAL A 76 -4.64 -5.84 13.26
N SER A 77 -4.21 -6.24 12.06
CA SER A 77 -5.09 -6.34 10.91
C SER A 77 -5.96 -7.61 11.00
N THR A 78 -7.26 -7.49 10.77
CA THR A 78 -8.21 -8.62 10.87
C THR A 78 -9.02 -8.87 9.60
N ALA A 79 -8.96 -7.94 8.65
CA ALA A 79 -9.72 -7.97 7.41
C ALA A 79 -8.98 -7.23 6.28
N PRO A 80 -9.23 -7.57 4.99
CA PRO A 80 -8.69 -6.80 3.87
C PRO A 80 -9.13 -5.33 3.87
N ARG A 81 -10.42 -5.08 4.09
CA ARG A 81 -11.05 -3.75 4.12
C ARG A 81 -11.97 -3.61 5.31
N SER A 82 -12.29 -2.37 5.69
CA SER A 82 -13.27 -2.06 6.75
C SER A 82 -14.70 -2.26 6.24
N ALA A 83 -15.05 -3.48 5.84
CA ALA A 83 -16.39 -3.85 5.36
C ALA A 83 -16.83 -5.19 5.99
N PRO A 84 -18.12 -5.36 6.33
CA PRO A 84 -18.60 -6.53 7.08
C PRO A 84 -18.28 -7.89 6.43
N ASP A 85 -18.33 -7.95 5.09
CA ASP A 85 -18.09 -9.19 4.33
C ASP A 85 -16.62 -9.36 3.91
N SER A 86 -15.72 -8.48 4.37
CA SER A 86 -14.30 -8.53 4.03
C SER A 86 -13.57 -9.45 5.01
N TYR A 87 -13.40 -10.72 4.63
CA TYR A 87 -12.72 -11.70 5.46
C TYR A 87 -11.77 -12.57 4.64
N MET A 88 -10.61 -12.89 5.22
CA MET A 88 -9.69 -13.90 4.69
C MET A 88 -9.08 -14.71 5.85
N PRO A 89 -8.96 -16.04 5.74
CA PRO A 89 -8.43 -16.87 6.83
C PRO A 89 -7.00 -16.52 7.28
N CYS A 90 -6.15 -15.99 6.39
CA CYS A 90 -4.76 -15.65 6.71
C CYS A 90 -4.59 -14.70 7.91
N PHE A 91 -5.56 -13.82 8.15
CA PHE A 91 -5.56 -12.89 9.28
C PHE A 91 -5.66 -13.59 10.66
N LEU A 92 -6.14 -14.84 10.71
CA LEU A 92 -6.29 -15.58 11.98
C LEU A 92 -4.95 -15.78 12.70
N ALA A 93 -3.84 -15.91 11.97
CA ALA A 93 -2.52 -16.09 12.57
C ALA A 93 -2.08 -14.85 13.36
N GLY A 94 -2.17 -13.67 12.75
CA GLY A 94 -1.89 -12.40 13.40
C GLY A 94 -2.89 -12.09 14.51
N HIS A 95 -4.19 -12.24 14.24
CA HIS A 95 -5.26 -11.97 15.20
C HIS A 95 -5.17 -12.82 16.46
N GLY A 96 -4.97 -14.15 16.30
CA GLY A 96 -4.80 -15.06 17.42
C GLY A 96 -3.59 -14.71 18.29
N THR A 97 -2.45 -14.41 17.64
CA THR A 97 -1.22 -14.00 18.34
C THR A 97 -1.43 -12.70 19.12
N ALA A 98 -2.01 -11.68 18.47
CA ALA A 98 -2.26 -10.39 19.11
C ALA A 98 -3.22 -10.50 20.31
N ARG A 99 -4.27 -11.32 20.20
CA ARG A 99 -5.21 -11.59 21.30
C ARG A 99 -4.55 -12.26 22.49
N ILE A 100 -3.71 -13.27 22.25
CA ILE A 100 -3.00 -13.98 23.32
C ILE A 100 -2.04 -13.03 24.03
N LEU A 101 -1.28 -12.22 23.27
CA LEU A 101 -0.33 -11.25 23.84
C LEU A 101 -1.02 -10.13 24.63
N ALA A 102 -2.10 -9.56 24.08
CA ALA A 102 -2.85 -8.51 24.76
C ALA A 102 -3.42 -9.02 26.09
N ALA A 103 -3.99 -10.23 26.09
CA ALA A 103 -4.55 -10.86 27.28
C ALA A 103 -3.48 -11.23 28.32
N SER A 104 -2.31 -11.72 27.88
CA SER A 104 -1.23 -12.12 28.80
C SER A 104 -0.50 -10.93 29.42
N MET A 105 -0.39 -9.81 28.70
CA MET A 105 0.28 -8.59 29.16
C MET A 105 -0.67 -7.57 29.81
N GLY A 106 -1.98 -7.75 29.68
CA GLY A 106 -2.98 -6.83 30.23
C GLY A 106 -3.03 -5.48 29.50
N VAL A 107 -2.77 -5.48 28.20
CA VAL A 107 -2.69 -4.26 27.38
C VAL A 107 -3.85 -4.18 26.37
N PRO A 108 -4.29 -2.98 25.97
CA PRO A 108 -5.34 -2.83 24.97
C PRO A 108 -4.98 -3.47 23.63
N LEU A 109 -5.96 -4.12 23.00
CA LEU A 109 -5.90 -4.62 21.64
C LEU A 109 -6.81 -3.78 20.74
N PHE A 110 -6.28 -3.36 19.59
CA PHE A 110 -7.02 -2.63 18.57
C PHE A 110 -7.00 -3.40 17.25
N GLU A 111 -8.19 -3.63 16.71
CA GLU A 111 -8.38 -4.34 15.46
C GLU A 111 -8.70 -3.36 14.33
N THR A 112 -8.13 -3.57 13.15
CA THR A 112 -8.39 -2.72 11.98
C THR A 112 -8.27 -3.50 10.69
N SER A 113 -8.56 -2.84 9.56
CA SER A 113 -8.34 -3.44 8.25
C SER A 113 -6.92 -3.22 7.76
N HIS A 114 -6.46 -4.13 6.91
CA HIS A 114 -5.20 -4.00 6.19
C HIS A 114 -5.16 -2.73 5.32
N GLN A 115 -6.28 -2.35 4.69
CA GLN A 115 -6.40 -1.09 3.95
C GLN A 115 -6.12 0.14 4.83
N MET A 116 -6.65 0.17 6.05
CA MET A 116 -6.33 1.24 7.01
C MET A 116 -4.84 1.26 7.32
N GLY A 117 -4.25 0.08 7.59
CA GLY A 117 -2.80 -0.06 7.79
C GLY A 117 -1.99 0.56 6.67
N HIS A 118 -2.30 0.26 5.41
CA HIS A 118 -1.60 0.86 4.27
C HIS A 118 -1.70 2.39 4.21
N ILE A 119 -2.89 2.95 4.44
CA ILE A 119 -3.08 4.40 4.43
C ILE A 119 -2.25 5.06 5.54
N LEU A 120 -2.24 4.47 6.74
CA LEU A 120 -1.49 5.00 7.87
C LEU A 120 0.02 4.85 7.71
N ALA A 121 0.50 3.76 7.12
CA ALA A 121 1.91 3.59 6.77
C ALA A 121 2.35 4.64 5.74
N ALA A 122 1.50 4.93 4.75
CA ALA A 122 1.74 5.97 3.76
C ALA A 122 1.81 7.36 4.39
N LEU A 123 0.86 7.70 5.28
CA LEU A 123 0.87 8.98 5.98
C LEU A 123 2.06 9.12 6.93
N TYR A 124 2.44 8.06 7.65
CA TYR A 124 3.62 8.05 8.52
C TYR A 124 4.89 8.34 7.73
N SER A 125 5.16 7.54 6.69
CA SER A 125 6.39 7.68 5.89
C SER A 125 6.46 9.01 5.13
N ALA A 126 5.32 9.59 4.76
CA ALA A 126 5.28 10.90 4.12
C ALA A 126 5.26 12.09 5.09
N GLY A 127 5.38 11.88 6.40
CA GLY A 127 5.32 12.95 7.41
C GLY A 127 3.95 13.67 7.46
N CYS A 128 2.88 12.96 7.11
CA CYS A 128 1.54 13.49 6.92
C CYS A 128 0.52 13.03 7.98
N LEU A 129 0.97 12.50 9.13
CA LEU A 129 0.05 12.08 10.21
C LEU A 129 -0.85 13.20 10.73
N SER A 130 -0.47 14.47 10.55
CA SER A 130 -1.34 15.61 10.87
C SER A 130 -2.67 15.63 10.09
N TRP A 131 -2.78 14.85 9.01
CA TRP A 131 -4.02 14.71 8.24
C TRP A 131 -5.05 13.79 8.91
N LEU A 132 -4.68 13.16 10.04
CA LEU A 132 -5.56 12.34 10.88
C LEU A 132 -6.25 13.16 12.00
N MET A 133 -5.86 14.42 12.18
CA MET A 133 -6.42 15.25 13.24
C MET A 133 -7.95 15.41 13.05
N PRO A 134 -8.75 15.49 14.12
CA PRO A 134 -10.21 15.57 14.02
C PRO A 134 -10.72 16.70 13.11
N ASP A 135 -10.06 17.87 13.14
CA ASP A 135 -10.41 19.03 12.32
C ASP A 135 -9.73 19.05 10.94
N ALA A 136 -8.94 18.04 10.59
CA ALA A 136 -8.28 17.97 9.30
C ALA A 136 -9.30 17.75 8.18
N PRO A 137 -9.15 18.41 7.02
CA PRO A 137 -10.04 18.18 5.89
C PRO A 137 -9.86 16.76 5.33
N PRO A 138 -10.90 16.18 4.68
CA PRO A 138 -10.76 14.94 3.95
C PRO A 138 -9.64 14.99 2.91
N PHE A 139 -8.96 13.87 2.72
CA PHE A 139 -7.92 13.69 1.71
C PHE A 139 -8.22 12.50 0.81
N LEU A 140 -7.49 12.39 -0.31
CA LEU A 140 -7.55 11.24 -1.20
C LEU A 140 -6.33 10.35 -0.96
N ALA A 141 -6.54 9.05 -0.90
CA ALA A 141 -5.47 8.06 -0.88
C ALA A 141 -5.53 7.19 -2.14
N PHE A 142 -4.41 7.15 -2.87
CA PHE A 142 -4.23 6.23 -3.99
C PHE A 142 -3.38 5.05 -3.53
N HIS A 143 -3.87 3.84 -3.78
CA HIS A 143 -3.10 2.61 -3.60
C HIS A 143 -2.92 1.90 -4.94
N VAL A 144 -1.70 2.01 -5.50
CA VAL A 144 -1.38 1.47 -6.83
C VAL A 144 -0.26 0.43 -6.70
N SER A 145 -0.68 -0.82 -6.69
CA SER A 145 0.16 -2.01 -6.52
C SER A 145 -0.03 -2.99 -7.69
N GLY A 146 0.51 -4.21 -7.56
CA GLY A 146 0.16 -5.31 -8.45
C GLY A 146 -1.32 -5.72 -8.36
N GLY A 147 -1.95 -5.57 -7.18
CA GLY A 147 -3.33 -6.00 -6.94
C GLY A 147 -4.37 -4.87 -7.00
N THR A 148 -3.94 -3.61 -6.90
CA THR A 148 -4.84 -2.47 -6.72
C THR A 148 -4.45 -1.32 -7.64
N THR A 149 -5.45 -0.55 -8.06
CA THR A 149 -5.27 0.75 -8.70
C THR A 149 -6.48 1.54 -8.28
N ASP A 150 -6.48 1.88 -6.99
CA ASP A 150 -7.68 2.30 -6.27
C ASP A 150 -7.45 3.71 -5.74
N CYS A 151 -8.49 4.54 -5.83
CA CYS A 151 -8.61 5.84 -5.20
C CYS A 151 -9.72 5.78 -4.17
N VAL A 152 -9.41 6.16 -2.95
CA VAL A 152 -10.37 6.28 -1.86
C VAL A 152 -10.32 7.67 -1.27
N ARG A 153 -11.44 8.12 -0.71
CA ARG A 153 -11.54 9.32 0.09
C ARG A 153 -11.46 8.94 1.55
N CYS A 154 -10.56 9.58 2.28
CA CYS A 154 -10.31 9.34 3.69
C CYS A 154 -10.79 10.56 4.48
N ILE A 155 -11.65 10.32 5.45
CA ILE A 155 -12.28 11.36 6.28
C ILE A 155 -11.91 11.04 7.73
N PRO A 156 -11.25 11.95 8.47
CA PRO A 156 -10.99 11.76 9.89
C PRO A 156 -12.26 11.37 10.67
N ASP A 157 -12.14 10.37 11.52
CA ASP A 157 -13.25 9.78 12.27
C ASP A 157 -12.81 9.39 13.69
N GLU A 158 -13.60 9.77 14.70
CA GLU A 158 -13.27 9.52 16.11
C GLU A 158 -13.32 8.03 16.48
N THR A 159 -14.12 7.23 15.77
CA THR A 159 -14.32 5.81 16.08
C THR A 159 -13.35 4.91 15.35
N GLN A 160 -13.06 5.20 14.08
CA GLN A 160 -12.26 4.33 13.22
C GLN A 160 -10.91 4.94 12.79
N ILE A 161 -10.54 6.12 13.30
CA ILE A 161 -9.44 6.97 12.81
C ILE A 161 -9.76 7.59 11.45
N LEU A 162 -10.19 6.79 10.48
CA LEU A 162 -10.65 7.25 9.17
C LEU A 162 -11.92 6.50 8.74
N ARG A 163 -12.90 7.23 8.22
CA ARG A 163 -13.91 6.68 7.31
C ARG A 163 -13.34 6.65 5.90
N ILE A 164 -13.33 5.47 5.29
CA ILE A 164 -12.75 5.24 3.94
C ILE A 164 -13.90 5.01 2.96
N GLU A 165 -14.03 5.90 1.98
CA GLU A 165 -15.07 5.85 0.94
C GLU A 165 -14.43 5.55 -0.42
N PRO A 166 -14.83 4.48 -1.14
CA PRO A 166 -14.35 4.24 -2.50
C PRO A 166 -14.70 5.40 -3.44
N VAL A 167 -13.74 5.85 -4.26
CA VAL A 167 -13.94 6.93 -5.24
C VAL A 167 -13.87 6.41 -6.66
N SER A 168 -12.77 5.72 -6.99
CA SER A 168 -12.57 5.13 -8.31
C SER A 168 -11.53 4.02 -8.28
N GLU A 169 -11.55 3.16 -9.29
CA GLU A 169 -10.61 2.05 -9.42
C GLU A 169 -10.27 1.77 -10.88
N SER A 170 -9.31 0.89 -11.14
CA SER A 170 -9.20 0.23 -12.45
C SER A 170 -10.25 -0.86 -12.59
N LEU A 171 -11.03 -0.80 -13.68
CA LEU A 171 -12.10 -1.74 -14.02
C LEU A 171 -11.58 -3.07 -14.60
N ASP A 172 -10.31 -3.12 -15.00
CA ASP A 172 -9.70 -4.30 -15.63
C ASP A 172 -8.29 -4.58 -15.08
N LEU A 173 -7.26 -4.41 -15.92
CA LEU A 173 -5.87 -4.63 -15.58
C LEU A 173 -5.42 -3.60 -14.54
N LYS A 174 -4.74 -4.04 -13.48
CA LYS A 174 -4.15 -3.13 -12.49
C LYS A 174 -2.82 -2.58 -13.03
N ALA A 175 -2.44 -1.38 -12.60
CA ALA A 175 -1.24 -0.72 -13.11
C ALA A 175 0.03 -1.53 -12.87
N GLY A 176 0.18 -2.17 -11.71
CA GLY A 176 1.35 -3.03 -11.45
C GLY A 176 1.38 -4.25 -12.37
N GLN A 177 0.23 -4.86 -12.66
CA GLN A 177 0.15 -5.94 -13.66
C GLN A 177 0.51 -5.46 -15.07
N ALA A 178 0.12 -4.25 -15.45
CA ALA A 178 0.51 -3.67 -16.73
C ALA A 178 2.04 -3.47 -16.82
N VAL A 179 2.66 -2.97 -15.74
CA VAL A 179 4.11 -2.84 -15.62
C VAL A 179 4.80 -4.20 -15.75
N ASP A 180 4.34 -5.21 -15.01
CA ASP A 180 4.97 -6.53 -15.04
C ASP A 180 4.81 -7.22 -16.39
N ARG A 181 3.62 -7.15 -17.02
CA ARG A 181 3.39 -7.74 -18.33
C ARG A 181 4.22 -7.08 -19.43
N VAL A 182 4.30 -5.75 -19.43
CA VAL A 182 5.15 -5.04 -20.40
C VAL A 182 6.63 -5.31 -20.13
N GLY A 183 7.06 -5.36 -18.87
CA GLY A 183 8.45 -5.70 -18.53
C GLY A 183 8.84 -7.10 -19.00
N LEU A 184 8.02 -8.11 -18.74
CA LEU A 184 8.26 -9.48 -19.22
C LEU A 184 8.27 -9.55 -20.75
N MET A 185 7.37 -8.84 -21.42
CA MET A 185 7.33 -8.72 -22.88
C MET A 185 8.64 -8.15 -23.45
N LEU A 186 9.29 -7.22 -22.73
CA LEU A 186 10.57 -6.62 -23.11
C LEU A 186 11.80 -7.44 -22.65
N GLY A 187 11.59 -8.60 -22.02
CA GLY A 187 12.66 -9.49 -21.54
C GLY A 187 13.23 -9.15 -20.17
N LEU A 188 12.52 -8.35 -19.35
CA LEU A 188 12.94 -8.01 -17.98
C LEU A 188 12.58 -9.13 -16.99
N GLN A 189 13.30 -9.16 -15.86
CA GLN A 189 13.03 -10.10 -14.78
C GLN A 189 11.92 -9.57 -13.86
N PHE A 190 11.02 -10.46 -13.43
CA PHE A 190 9.97 -10.15 -12.46
C PHE A 190 10.54 -10.07 -11.02
N PRO A 191 10.09 -9.13 -10.16
CA PRO A 191 9.16 -8.03 -10.44
C PRO A 191 9.79 -6.94 -11.31
N CYS A 192 9.05 -6.43 -12.31
CA CYS A 192 9.65 -5.67 -13.40
C CYS A 192 9.77 -4.17 -13.15
N GLY A 193 9.11 -3.62 -12.11
CA GLY A 193 8.94 -2.17 -11.93
C GLY A 193 10.24 -1.37 -12.01
N GLN A 194 11.23 -1.71 -11.17
CA GLN A 194 12.50 -0.99 -11.13
C GLN A 194 13.30 -1.10 -12.46
N ALA A 195 13.32 -2.29 -13.05
CA ALA A 195 14.02 -2.51 -14.31
C ALA A 195 13.33 -1.77 -15.48
N LEU A 196 12.00 -1.69 -15.48
CA LEU A 196 11.22 -0.97 -16.47
C LEU A 196 11.42 0.55 -16.33
N GLU A 197 11.48 1.07 -15.11
CA GLU A 197 11.82 2.46 -14.81
C GLU A 197 13.21 2.82 -15.38
N GLN A 198 14.23 2.01 -15.07
CA GLN A 198 15.60 2.22 -15.55
C GLN A 198 15.70 2.20 -17.07
N LEU A 199 14.92 1.33 -17.73
CA LEU A 199 14.85 1.24 -19.18
C LEU A 199 14.14 2.46 -19.78
N ALA A 200 13.04 2.92 -19.16
CA ALA A 200 12.29 4.09 -19.59
C ALA A 200 13.11 5.39 -19.49
N MET A 201 13.98 5.52 -18.48
CA MET A 201 14.86 6.68 -18.32
C MET A 201 15.86 6.87 -19.48
N GLN A 202 16.06 5.86 -20.32
CA GLN A 202 16.92 5.94 -21.50
C GLN A 202 16.20 6.57 -22.71
N SER A 203 14.88 6.80 -22.62
CA SER A 203 14.07 7.40 -23.67
C SER A 203 13.77 8.88 -23.37
N GLY A 204 13.75 9.70 -24.43
CA GLY A 204 13.22 11.07 -24.38
C GLY A 204 11.73 11.17 -24.70
N SER A 205 11.05 10.04 -24.95
CA SER A 205 9.65 10.02 -25.37
C SER A 205 8.70 10.38 -24.22
N THR A 206 7.79 11.31 -24.47
CA THR A 206 6.68 11.66 -23.58
C THR A 206 5.34 11.10 -24.07
N ALA A 207 5.37 10.22 -25.07
CA ALA A 207 4.17 9.63 -25.65
C ALA A 207 3.45 8.74 -24.63
N HIS A 208 2.12 8.77 -24.66
CA HIS A 208 1.27 7.96 -23.80
C HIS A 208 -0.05 7.64 -24.50
N MET A 209 -0.76 6.62 -24.02
CA MET A 209 -2.07 6.27 -24.57
C MET A 209 -3.13 7.34 -24.29
N PRO A 210 -4.15 7.50 -25.15
CA PRO A 210 -5.31 8.32 -24.83
C PRO A 210 -6.04 7.79 -23.58
N VAL A 211 -6.24 8.66 -22.59
CA VAL A 211 -6.88 8.27 -21.32
C VAL A 211 -8.38 8.51 -21.39
N LYS A 212 -9.19 7.45 -21.22
CA LYS A 212 -10.65 7.52 -21.04
C LYS A 212 -11.01 7.04 -19.64
N LEU A 213 -11.89 7.78 -18.97
CA LEU A 213 -12.44 7.38 -17.67
C LEU A 213 -13.95 7.17 -17.82
N LYS A 214 -14.47 6.18 -17.11
CA LYS A 214 -15.90 5.95 -16.92
C LYS A 214 -16.20 6.15 -15.44
N ASP A 215 -16.93 7.21 -15.11
CA ASP A 215 -17.27 7.57 -13.72
C ASP A 215 -16.04 7.67 -12.80
N GLY A 216 -14.94 8.23 -13.33
CA GLY A 216 -13.66 8.34 -12.62
C GLY A 216 -12.79 7.09 -12.64
N CYS A 217 -13.35 5.93 -12.99
CA CYS A 217 -12.65 4.65 -13.10
C CYS A 217 -11.91 4.51 -14.43
N CYS A 218 -10.77 3.84 -14.41
CA CYS A 218 -9.89 3.68 -15.57
C CYS A 218 -9.90 2.24 -16.12
N SER A 219 -9.30 2.08 -17.31
CA SER A 219 -9.05 0.79 -17.94
C SER A 219 -7.64 0.83 -18.53
N LEU A 220 -6.86 -0.20 -18.25
CA LEU A 220 -5.46 -0.35 -18.67
C LEU A 220 -5.24 -1.55 -19.60
N SER A 221 -6.28 -2.34 -19.90
CA SER A 221 -6.17 -3.48 -20.82
C SER A 221 -5.64 -3.10 -22.21
N GLY A 222 -6.03 -1.93 -22.72
CA GLY A 222 -5.54 -1.41 -24.00
C GLY A 222 -4.05 -1.05 -24.00
N LEU A 223 -3.42 -0.87 -22.84
CA LEU A 223 -2.01 -0.49 -22.74
C LEU A 223 -1.08 -1.61 -23.20
N GLN A 224 -1.34 -2.85 -22.75
CA GLN A 224 -0.55 -4.01 -23.12
C GLN A 224 -0.55 -4.22 -24.64
N ASN A 225 -1.74 -4.23 -25.26
CA ASN A 225 -1.88 -4.41 -26.71
C ASN A 225 -1.14 -3.33 -27.51
N GLN A 226 -1.15 -2.09 -27.05
CA GLN A 226 -0.42 -1.00 -27.70
C GLN A 226 1.10 -1.19 -27.59
N CYS A 227 1.60 -1.61 -26.43
CA CYS A 227 3.02 -1.91 -26.25
C CYS A 227 3.45 -3.10 -27.11
N GLU A 228 2.64 -4.15 -27.21
CA GLU A 228 2.88 -5.30 -28.10
C GLU A 228 2.94 -4.87 -29.57
N GLN A 229 2.01 -4.01 -30.01
CA GLN A 229 2.05 -3.45 -31.36
C GLN A 229 3.30 -2.60 -31.62
N MET A 230 3.75 -1.81 -30.64
CA MET A 230 5.01 -1.05 -30.74
C MET A 230 6.21 -1.98 -30.86
N LEU A 231 6.23 -3.08 -30.10
CA LEU A 231 7.28 -4.09 -30.18
C LEU A 231 7.32 -4.75 -31.57
N HIS A 232 6.16 -5.13 -32.13
CA HIS A 232 6.06 -5.66 -33.48
C HIS A 232 6.55 -4.69 -34.56
N LYS A 233 6.38 -3.38 -34.33
CA LYS A 233 6.91 -2.31 -35.18
C LYS A 233 8.39 -2.00 -34.94
N GLN A 234 9.07 -2.78 -34.11
CA GLN A 234 10.49 -2.64 -33.78
C GLN A 234 10.82 -1.27 -33.16
N ILE A 235 9.88 -0.69 -32.41
CA ILE A 235 10.15 0.51 -31.61
C ILE A 235 11.17 0.16 -30.52
N PRO A 236 12.15 1.03 -30.21
CA PRO A 236 13.14 0.77 -29.16
C PRO A 236 12.49 0.40 -27.83
N HIS A 237 13.07 -0.58 -27.12
CA HIS A 237 12.51 -1.06 -25.85
C HIS A 237 12.39 0.06 -24.80
N ALA A 238 13.36 0.98 -24.77
CA ALA A 238 13.32 2.18 -23.92
C ALA A 238 12.08 3.04 -24.18
N ASP A 239 11.70 3.24 -25.45
CA ASP A 239 10.53 4.03 -25.82
C ASP A 239 9.23 3.31 -25.46
N ILE A 240 9.19 1.97 -25.54
CA ILE A 240 8.03 1.16 -25.10
C ILE A 240 7.89 1.22 -23.57
N ALA A 241 9.00 1.11 -22.84
CA ALA A 241 9.01 1.24 -21.38
C ALA A 241 8.53 2.63 -20.94
N ALA A 242 9.04 3.69 -21.56
CA ALA A 242 8.60 5.06 -21.32
C ALA A 242 7.11 5.24 -21.67
N TYR A 243 6.65 4.69 -22.80
CA TYR A 243 5.24 4.74 -23.18
C TYR A 243 4.34 4.09 -22.12
N CYS A 244 4.74 2.94 -21.57
CA CYS A 244 4.01 2.25 -20.52
C CYS A 244 3.86 3.10 -19.26
N LEU A 245 4.98 3.60 -18.72
CA LEU A 245 4.98 4.37 -17.47
C LEU A 245 4.29 5.74 -17.65
N ASN A 246 4.52 6.43 -18.78
CA ASN A 246 3.82 7.67 -19.11
C ASN A 246 2.31 7.45 -19.24
N SER A 247 1.87 6.31 -19.79
CA SER A 247 0.45 5.96 -19.88
C SER A 247 -0.18 5.77 -18.50
N ILE A 248 0.49 5.06 -17.60
CA ILE A 248 0.04 4.89 -16.22
C ILE A 248 -0.01 6.25 -15.50
N ALA A 249 1.05 7.07 -15.63
CA ALA A 249 1.07 8.41 -15.05
C ALA A 249 -0.09 9.29 -15.56
N ALA A 250 -0.35 9.26 -16.87
CA ALA A 250 -1.46 10.00 -17.47
C ALA A 250 -2.83 9.54 -16.96
N VAL A 251 -3.01 8.23 -16.77
CA VAL A 251 -4.23 7.65 -16.18
C VAL A 251 -4.41 8.11 -14.73
N LEU A 252 -3.38 7.95 -13.89
CA LEU A 252 -3.43 8.35 -12.48
C LEU A 252 -3.64 9.86 -12.32
N LYS A 253 -3.01 10.67 -13.17
CA LYS A 253 -3.25 12.11 -13.24
C LYS A 253 -4.72 12.42 -13.53
N LYS A 254 -5.32 11.76 -14.52
CA LYS A 254 -6.73 12.01 -14.88
C LYS A 254 -7.69 11.55 -13.78
N MET A 255 -7.42 10.40 -13.15
CA MET A 255 -8.20 9.92 -12.00
C MET A 255 -8.10 10.90 -10.83
N THR A 256 -6.90 11.40 -10.53
CA THR A 256 -6.66 12.39 -9.47
C THR A 256 -7.45 13.66 -9.73
N LEU A 257 -7.35 14.23 -10.94
CA LEU A 257 -8.06 15.47 -11.28
C LEU A 257 -9.58 15.29 -11.30
N TYR A 258 -10.08 14.12 -11.69
CA TYR A 258 -11.49 13.79 -11.61
C TYR A 258 -11.99 13.82 -10.15
N ALA A 259 -11.32 13.09 -9.26
CA ALA A 259 -11.64 13.06 -7.84
C ALA A 259 -11.47 14.44 -7.18
N ALA A 260 -10.41 15.17 -7.52
CA ALA A 260 -10.15 16.50 -6.99
C ALA A 260 -11.26 17.49 -7.34
N LYS A 261 -11.77 17.45 -8.58
CA LYS A 261 -12.91 18.26 -9.01
C LYS A 261 -14.17 17.93 -8.22
N GLN A 262 -14.40 16.66 -7.90
CA GLN A 262 -15.58 16.21 -7.14
C GLN A 262 -15.54 16.65 -5.68
N PHE A 263 -14.35 16.68 -5.06
CA PHE A 263 -14.20 16.90 -3.61
C PHE A 263 -13.54 18.23 -3.22
N GLY A 264 -13.39 19.16 -4.17
CA GLY A 264 -12.89 20.51 -3.88
C GLY A 264 -11.38 20.60 -3.66
N ASN A 265 -10.58 19.93 -4.50
CA ASN A 265 -9.11 19.92 -4.45
C ASN A 265 -8.50 19.48 -3.11
N PRO A 266 -8.89 18.30 -2.57
CA PRO A 266 -8.30 17.76 -1.35
C PRO A 266 -6.82 17.45 -1.54
N ALA A 267 -6.10 17.31 -0.42
CA ALA A 267 -4.75 16.77 -0.44
C ALA A 267 -4.76 15.30 -0.91
N VAL A 268 -3.66 14.82 -1.47
CA VAL A 268 -3.55 13.48 -2.05
C VAL A 268 -2.29 12.77 -1.54
N ILE A 269 -2.45 11.59 -0.97
CA ILE A 269 -1.35 10.67 -0.63
C ILE A 269 -1.31 9.52 -1.64
N TYR A 270 -0.14 9.28 -2.19
CA TYR A 270 0.13 8.22 -3.17
C TYR A 270 0.98 7.11 -2.53
N ALA A 271 0.50 5.87 -2.57
CA ALA A 271 1.20 4.71 -2.03
C ALA A 271 1.12 3.49 -2.95
N GLY A 272 2.08 2.58 -2.84
CA GLY A 272 2.12 1.32 -3.58
C GLY A 272 3.32 1.24 -4.52
N GLY A 273 3.71 0.02 -4.90
CA GLY A 273 4.95 -0.23 -5.64
C GLY A 273 5.06 0.52 -6.97
N VAL A 274 3.95 0.74 -7.68
CA VAL A 274 3.95 1.52 -8.93
C VAL A 274 4.17 3.00 -8.66
N LEU A 275 3.68 3.50 -7.52
CA LEU A 275 3.85 4.88 -7.10
C LEU A 275 5.22 5.15 -6.46
N SER A 276 6.10 4.15 -6.36
CA SER A 276 7.52 4.33 -6.04
C SER A 276 8.38 4.71 -7.26
N ASP A 277 7.82 4.62 -8.47
CA ASP A 277 8.46 5.00 -9.73
C ASP A 277 8.63 6.53 -9.83
N ARG A 278 9.87 7.00 -10.01
CA ARG A 278 10.19 8.43 -10.01
C ARG A 278 9.62 9.16 -11.21
N LEU A 279 9.49 8.51 -12.36
CA LEU A 279 8.90 9.12 -13.55
C LEU A 279 7.41 9.41 -13.30
N ILE A 280 6.67 8.48 -12.70
CA ILE A 280 5.26 8.66 -12.33
C ILE A 280 5.15 9.73 -11.23
N GLN A 281 5.93 9.64 -10.15
CA GLN A 281 5.91 10.62 -9.07
C GLN A 281 6.14 12.05 -9.60
N ASN A 282 7.16 12.25 -10.43
CA ASN A 282 7.49 13.55 -11.01
C ASN A 282 6.36 14.16 -11.85
N GLN A 283 5.51 13.32 -12.46
CA GLN A 283 4.34 13.80 -13.21
C GLN A 283 3.17 14.15 -12.29
N LEU A 284 2.95 13.36 -11.24
CA LEU A 284 1.88 13.58 -10.27
C LEU A 284 2.17 14.77 -9.35
N ALA A 285 3.43 14.99 -8.97
CA ALA A 285 3.84 16.12 -8.14
C ALA A 285 3.64 17.49 -8.84
N LYS A 286 3.51 17.51 -10.16
CA LYS A 286 3.23 18.72 -10.96
C LYS A 286 1.74 19.10 -10.97
N LEU A 287 0.87 18.32 -10.33
CA LEU A 287 -0.54 18.67 -10.22
C LEU A 287 -0.72 19.89 -9.30
N PRO A 288 -1.72 20.75 -9.55
CA PRO A 288 -1.99 21.91 -8.71
C PRO A 288 -2.74 21.50 -7.42
N LEU A 289 -2.22 20.49 -6.71
CA LEU A 289 -2.78 19.88 -5.51
C LEU A 289 -1.66 19.65 -4.50
N LYS A 290 -2.01 19.61 -3.21
CA LYS A 290 -1.06 19.15 -2.18
C LYS A 290 -0.89 17.64 -2.33
N THR A 291 0.26 17.21 -2.82
CA THR A 291 0.57 15.79 -3.05
C THR A 291 1.66 15.32 -2.09
N ALA A 292 1.55 14.07 -1.66
CA ALA A 292 2.53 13.38 -0.83
C ALA A 292 2.71 11.96 -1.38
N PHE A 293 3.89 11.38 -1.18
CA PHE A 293 4.23 10.04 -1.67
C PHE A 293 4.79 9.22 -0.52
N ALA A 294 4.26 8.02 -0.33
CA ALA A 294 4.79 7.08 0.63
C ALA A 294 6.21 6.66 0.24
N GLU A 295 7.05 6.43 1.23
CA GLU A 295 8.37 5.86 0.96
C GLU A 295 8.23 4.41 0.44
N PRO A 296 9.13 3.94 -0.45
CA PRO A 296 9.04 2.60 -1.02
C PRO A 296 8.98 1.47 0.03
N ALA A 297 9.69 1.64 1.15
CA ALA A 297 9.72 0.66 2.24
C ALA A 297 8.34 0.41 2.88
N PHE A 298 7.45 1.41 2.84
CA PHE A 298 6.10 1.39 3.41
C PHE A 298 5.00 1.17 2.36
N SER A 299 5.37 1.06 1.09
CA SER A 299 4.44 0.88 -0.03
C SER A 299 4.04 -0.58 -0.29
N CYS A 300 4.78 -1.55 0.25
CA CYS A 300 4.41 -2.98 0.25
C CYS A 300 3.75 -3.36 1.58
N ASP A 301 3.07 -4.51 1.64
CA ASP A 301 2.46 -5.06 2.85
C ASP A 301 3.44 -5.00 4.04
N ASN A 302 3.01 -4.36 5.12
CA ASN A 302 3.79 -4.14 6.33
C ASN A 302 2.87 -3.85 7.53
N ALA A 303 3.42 -4.02 8.73
CA ALA A 303 2.70 -3.75 9.97
C ALA A 303 2.94 -2.34 10.54
N ALA A 304 3.71 -1.47 9.86
CA ALA A 304 4.06 -0.15 10.38
C ALA A 304 2.82 0.72 10.60
N GLY A 305 1.92 0.75 9.61
CA GLY A 305 0.68 1.49 9.73
C GLY A 305 -0.29 0.90 10.77
N ILE A 306 -0.16 -0.39 11.08
CA ILE A 306 -0.92 -1.02 12.17
C ILE A 306 -0.38 -0.59 13.55
N ALA A 307 0.94 -0.42 13.70
CA ALA A 307 1.53 0.16 14.91
C ALA A 307 1.11 1.64 15.07
N VAL A 308 1.08 2.40 13.97
CA VAL A 308 0.55 3.77 13.95
C VAL A 308 -0.92 3.80 14.34
N TYR A 309 -1.75 2.87 13.82
CA TYR A 309 -3.15 2.75 14.21
C TYR A 309 -3.30 2.56 15.73
N ALA A 310 -2.50 1.66 16.31
CA ALA A 310 -2.51 1.42 17.75
C ALA A 310 -2.14 2.67 18.56
N ALA A 311 -1.16 3.47 18.08
CA ALA A 311 -0.79 4.73 18.71
C ALA A 311 -1.97 5.72 18.73
N GLN A 312 -2.63 5.90 17.58
CA GLN A 312 -3.77 6.81 17.45
C GLN A 312 -4.95 6.39 18.34
N ARG A 313 -5.28 5.09 18.37
CA ARG A 313 -6.36 4.57 19.23
C ARG A 313 -6.02 4.68 20.71
N LYS A 314 -4.77 4.39 21.10
CA LYS A 314 -4.30 4.53 22.48
C LYS A 314 -4.40 5.99 22.94
N GLU A 315 -3.98 6.93 22.10
CA GLU A 315 -4.07 8.36 22.40
C GLU A 315 -5.53 8.82 22.60
N GLN A 316 -6.46 8.37 21.74
CA GLN A 316 -7.89 8.64 21.90
C GLN A 316 -8.43 8.11 23.23
N LEU A 317 -8.06 6.88 23.61
CA LEU A 317 -8.45 6.28 24.88
C LEU A 317 -7.87 6.99 26.11
N CYS A 318 -6.71 7.61 26.00
CA CYS A 318 -6.13 8.41 27.09
C CYS A 318 -6.78 9.79 27.23
N ARG A 319 -7.50 10.27 26.21
CA ARG A 319 -8.21 11.56 26.21
C ARG A 319 -9.67 11.44 26.68
N SER A 320 -10.27 10.25 26.60
CA SER A 320 -11.62 9.92 27.07
C SER A 320 -11.66 9.61 28.56
#